data_AF-A0A3N7FBH2-F1
#
_entry.id   AF-A0A3N7FBH2-F1
#
_cell.length_a   1.000
_cell.length_b   1.000
_cell.length_c   1.000
_cell.angle_alpha   90.00
_cell.angle_beta   90.00
_cell.angle_gamma   90.00
#
_symmetry.space_group_name_H-M   'P 1'
#
loop_
_entity.id
_entity.type
_entity.pdbx_description
1 polymer ?
#
loop_
_entity_poly.entity_id
_entity_poly.type
_entity_poly.pdbx_seq_one_letter_code
_entity_poly.pdbx_strand_id
1 'polypeptide(L)'
;MKTLFQQSQLPLEQLSKLGIYHQDQLLLNPEEISALLSGRRTQLISLHHLKGEKFDIERLDARLSLHRDEHNSVELLIHPIYHAPRKHPLLTELEMHGLIQGQKDFIAKSIQIEEGISAMYNIEYDPVTNDFIGYSVPEVHSPDLVNGIMLDAEQKEAFKKGMLIELRDGTRFQHRVTQPKGLLADRKELILSVLVDGGISYLLIKDIQPLNSTSQQLDHHTPAFTKAFADMQGTSLSAIEERKLPQRAFIEPPAYSGIAR
;
A
#
# COMPACT_ATOMS: atom_id res chain seq x y z
N MET A 1 -1.88 -8.11 3.88
CA MET A 1 -2.56 -6.80 4.03
C MET A 1 -3.76 -6.76 3.11
N LYS A 2 -4.85 -6.14 3.54
CA LYS A 2 -6.05 -5.98 2.72
C LYS A 2 -5.75 -4.98 1.59
N THR A 3 -5.99 -5.37 0.34
CA THR A 3 -5.97 -4.44 -0.79
C THR A 3 -7.28 -3.63 -0.79
N LEU A 4 -7.22 -2.37 -1.21
CA LEU A 4 -8.40 -1.51 -1.35
C LEU A 4 -9.16 -1.80 -2.65
N PHE A 5 -8.45 -2.36 -3.63
CA PHE A 5 -8.98 -2.76 -4.92
C PHE A 5 -8.64 -4.23 -5.21
N GLN A 6 -9.49 -4.87 -6.01
CA GLN A 6 -9.24 -6.19 -6.57
C GLN A 6 -8.70 -6.05 -7.99
N GLN A 7 -7.92 -7.03 -8.46
CA GLN A 7 -7.37 -7.02 -9.82
C GLN A 7 -8.46 -7.00 -10.89
N SER A 8 -9.60 -7.63 -10.64
CA SER A 8 -10.79 -7.60 -11.51
C SER A 8 -11.45 -6.22 -11.62
N GLN A 9 -11.09 -5.28 -10.74
CA GLN A 9 -11.63 -3.92 -10.72
C GLN A 9 -10.73 -2.91 -11.44
N LEU A 10 -9.60 -3.35 -12.02
CA LEU A 10 -8.71 -2.46 -12.75
C LEU A 10 -9.43 -1.85 -13.97
N PRO A 11 -9.31 -0.53 -14.21
CA PRO A 11 -9.97 0.14 -15.34
C PRO A 11 -9.20 -0.15 -16.64
N LEU A 12 -9.38 -1.35 -17.18
CA LEU A 12 -8.61 -1.87 -18.33
C LEU A 12 -8.68 -0.96 -19.57
N GLU A 13 -9.82 -0.31 -19.82
CA GLU A 13 -9.96 0.63 -20.94
C GLU A 13 -9.04 1.85 -20.76
N GLN A 14 -8.97 2.43 -19.56
CA GLN A 14 -8.09 3.56 -19.26
C GLN A 14 -6.62 3.15 -19.32
N LEU A 15 -6.28 1.97 -18.77
CA LEU A 15 -4.93 1.41 -18.83
C LEU A 15 -4.50 1.15 -20.30
N SER A 16 -5.41 0.72 -21.16
CA SER A 16 -5.13 0.53 -22.59
C SER A 16 -4.85 1.84 -23.31
N LYS A 17 -5.64 2.89 -23.04
CA LYS A 17 -5.43 4.24 -23.59
C LYS A 17 -4.06 4.83 -23.19
N LEU A 18 -3.50 4.40 -22.06
CA LEU A 18 -2.18 4.80 -21.59
C LEU A 18 -1.04 3.90 -22.09
N GLY A 19 -1.33 2.89 -22.92
CA GLY A 19 -0.33 1.96 -23.45
C GLY A 19 0.25 1.00 -22.41
N ILE A 20 -0.34 0.91 -21.22
CA ILE A 20 0.12 0.05 -20.11
C ILE A 20 -0.72 -1.23 -19.98
N TYR A 21 -1.67 -1.46 -20.88
CA TYR A 21 -2.41 -2.72 -21.01
C TYR A 21 -2.67 -3.03 -22.50
N HIS A 22 -2.23 -4.22 -22.95
CA HIS A 22 -2.36 -4.66 -24.33
C HIS A 22 -2.45 -6.19 -24.40
N GLN A 23 -3.31 -6.72 -25.29
CA GLN A 23 -3.47 -8.18 -25.50
C GLN A 23 -3.64 -8.98 -24.20
N ASP A 24 -4.55 -8.53 -23.33
CA ASP A 24 -4.79 -9.13 -22.02
C ASP A 24 -3.59 -9.14 -21.05
N GLN A 25 -2.53 -8.41 -21.38
CA GLN A 25 -1.34 -8.28 -20.57
C GLN A 25 -1.23 -6.87 -19.98
N LEU A 26 -1.08 -6.80 -18.66
CA LEU A 26 -0.74 -5.57 -17.96
C LEU A 26 0.77 -5.36 -18.03
N LEU A 27 1.20 -4.24 -18.62
CA LEU A 27 2.60 -3.88 -18.81
C LEU A 27 3.13 -3.08 -17.62
N LEU A 28 2.82 -3.56 -16.42
CA LEU A 28 3.30 -3.02 -15.15
C LEU A 28 4.06 -4.11 -14.41
N ASN A 29 5.12 -3.73 -13.71
CA ASN A 29 5.80 -4.67 -12.82
C ASN A 29 4.87 -5.03 -11.62
N PRO A 30 5.11 -6.16 -10.94
CA PRO A 30 4.27 -6.58 -9.80
C PRO A 30 4.20 -5.56 -8.65
N GLU A 31 5.25 -4.76 -8.45
CA GLU A 31 5.28 -3.74 -7.40
C GLU A 31 4.31 -2.59 -7.70
N GLU A 32 4.24 -2.13 -8.96
CA GLU A 32 3.29 -1.10 -9.38
C GLU A 32 1.85 -1.59 -9.28
N ILE A 33 1.59 -2.85 -9.66
CA ILE A 33 0.26 -3.46 -9.51
C ILE A 33 -0.13 -3.50 -8.03
N SER A 34 0.78 -3.94 -7.16
CA SER A 34 0.56 -3.97 -5.71
C SER A 34 0.28 -2.58 -5.14
N ALA A 35 1.02 -1.55 -5.59
CA ALA A 35 0.81 -0.17 -5.19
C ALA A 35 -0.61 0.32 -5.59
N LEU A 36 -1.00 0.13 -6.86
CA LEU A 36 -2.33 0.48 -7.35
C LEU A 36 -3.44 -0.21 -6.56
N LEU A 37 -3.34 -1.52 -6.37
CA LEU A 37 -4.36 -2.29 -5.64
C LEU A 37 -4.44 -1.92 -4.16
N SER A 38 -3.37 -1.38 -3.59
CA SER A 38 -3.32 -0.84 -2.23
C SER A 38 -3.81 0.61 -2.15
N GLY A 39 -4.25 1.21 -3.26
CA GLY A 39 -4.68 2.61 -3.35
C GLY A 39 -3.52 3.62 -3.24
N ARG A 40 -2.30 3.17 -3.50
CA ARG A 40 -1.09 4.01 -3.45
C ARG A 40 -0.70 4.48 -4.83
N ARG A 41 0.19 5.48 -4.86
CA ARG A 41 0.84 5.90 -6.11
C ARG A 41 1.91 4.89 -6.51
N THR A 42 2.02 4.62 -7.81
CA THR A 42 3.14 3.88 -8.41
C THR A 42 4.44 4.66 -8.28
N GLN A 43 5.56 4.03 -8.64
CA GLN A 43 6.75 4.73 -9.09
C GLN A 43 6.46 5.54 -10.36
N LEU A 44 7.46 6.29 -10.81
CA LEU A 44 7.37 7.01 -12.07
C LEU A 44 7.33 6.03 -13.24
N ILE A 45 6.28 6.11 -14.05
CA ILE A 45 6.06 5.28 -15.23
C ILE A 45 6.14 6.18 -16.46
N SER A 46 6.86 5.72 -17.47
CA SER A 46 6.86 6.36 -18.79
C SER A 46 5.68 5.87 -19.60
N LEU A 47 4.71 6.76 -19.80
CA LEU A 47 3.56 6.54 -20.65
C LEU A 47 3.91 6.99 -22.07
N HIS A 48 3.46 6.26 -23.08
CA HIS A 48 3.83 6.49 -24.48
C HIS A 48 2.61 6.59 -25.39
N HIS A 49 2.72 7.41 -26.43
CA HIS A 49 1.71 7.58 -27.48
C HIS A 49 0.30 7.90 -26.94
N LEU A 50 0.23 8.83 -25.99
CA LEU A 50 -1.03 9.25 -25.39
C LEU A 50 -1.82 10.11 -26.36
N LYS A 51 -2.98 9.61 -26.79
CA LYS A 51 -3.86 10.29 -27.75
C LYS A 51 -5.18 10.65 -27.11
N GLY A 52 -5.54 11.93 -27.22
CA GLY A 52 -6.87 12.43 -26.90
C GLY A 52 -7.43 13.22 -28.07
N GLU A 53 -8.68 13.67 -27.95
CA GLU A 53 -9.33 14.44 -29.02
C GLU A 53 -8.59 15.76 -29.37
N LYS A 54 -7.82 16.31 -28.43
CA LYS A 54 -7.15 17.61 -28.56
C LYS A 54 -5.64 17.58 -28.28
N PHE A 55 -5.07 16.40 -28.07
CA PHE A 55 -3.64 16.27 -27.80
C PHE A 55 -3.08 14.96 -28.35
N ASP A 56 -1.83 15.01 -28.78
CA ASP A 56 -0.99 13.85 -29.09
C ASP A 56 0.32 14.06 -28.32
N ILE A 57 0.56 13.21 -27.32
CA ILE A 57 1.72 13.30 -26.43
C ILE A 57 2.55 12.03 -26.65
N GLU A 58 3.74 12.20 -27.22
CA GLU A 58 4.66 11.10 -27.51
C GLU A 58 5.05 10.35 -26.22
N ARG A 59 5.38 11.11 -25.17
CA ARG A 59 5.78 10.56 -23.87
C ARG A 59 5.33 11.47 -22.73
N LEU A 60 4.85 10.85 -21.66
CA LEU A 60 4.57 11.50 -20.38
C LEU A 60 5.08 10.61 -19.25
N ASP A 61 5.99 11.14 -18.45
CA ASP A 61 6.41 10.47 -17.21
C ASP A 61 5.45 10.90 -16.07
N ALA A 62 4.80 9.92 -15.45
CA ALA A 62 3.80 10.16 -14.42
C ALA A 62 3.75 9.03 -13.38
N ARG A 63 3.27 9.35 -12.18
CA ARG A 63 2.79 8.32 -11.23
C ARG A 63 1.32 8.06 -11.48
N LEU A 64 0.86 6.86 -11.16
CA LEU A 64 -0.53 6.44 -11.31
C LEU A 64 -1.11 6.07 -9.95
N SER A 65 -2.42 6.28 -9.75
CA SER A 65 -3.14 5.74 -8.60
C SER A 65 -4.56 5.35 -8.99
N LEU A 66 -5.20 4.52 -8.18
CA LEU A 66 -6.63 4.22 -8.31
C LEU A 66 -7.44 5.06 -7.33
N HIS A 67 -8.65 5.43 -7.75
CA HIS A 67 -9.63 6.12 -6.94
C HIS A 67 -11.01 5.49 -7.13
N ARG A 68 -11.86 5.57 -6.11
CA ARG A 68 -13.28 5.21 -6.23
C ARG A 68 -14.09 6.49 -6.29
N ASP A 69 -14.85 6.66 -7.36
CA ASP A 69 -15.77 7.79 -7.49
C ASP A 69 -17.00 7.64 -6.58
N GLU A 70 -17.89 8.64 -6.62
CA GLU A 70 -19.14 8.66 -5.86
C GLU A 70 -20.10 7.50 -6.22
N HIS A 71 -19.92 6.89 -7.39
CA HIS A 71 -20.68 5.73 -7.87
C HIS A 71 -19.99 4.40 -7.57
N ASN A 72 -18.90 4.42 -6.81
CA ASN A 72 -18.07 3.26 -6.48
C ASN A 72 -17.39 2.60 -7.70
N SER A 73 -17.32 3.31 -8.82
CA SER A 73 -16.52 2.95 -10.00
C SER A 73 -15.05 3.23 -9.73
N VAL A 74 -14.17 2.39 -10.29
CA VAL A 74 -12.72 2.54 -10.12
C VAL A 74 -12.16 3.32 -11.30
N GLU A 75 -11.48 4.42 -11.00
CA GLU A 75 -10.83 5.30 -11.98
C GLU A 75 -9.31 5.33 -11.77
N LEU A 76 -8.58 5.54 -12.87
CA LEU A 76 -7.14 5.74 -12.88
C LEU A 76 -6.83 7.23 -12.88
N LEU A 77 -6.08 7.67 -11.87
CA LEU A 77 -5.57 9.03 -11.79
C LEU A 77 -4.12 9.07 -12.28
N ILE A 78 -3.80 10.11 -13.06
CA ILE A 78 -2.47 10.37 -13.60
C ILE A 78 -1.88 11.57 -12.88
N HIS A 79 -0.71 11.38 -12.28
CA HIS A 79 0.03 12.40 -11.54
C HIS A 79 1.32 12.73 -12.30
N PRO A 80 1.27 13.70 -13.24
CA PRO A 80 2.45 14.07 -14.03
C PRO A 80 3.48 14.79 -13.17
N ILE A 81 4.71 14.89 -13.69
CA ILE A 81 5.73 15.77 -13.12
C ILE A 81 5.39 17.22 -13.46
N TYR A 82 5.02 18.03 -12.47
CA TYR A 82 4.79 19.46 -12.66
C TYR A 82 6.11 20.23 -12.69
N HIS A 83 6.19 21.26 -13.53
CA HIS A 83 7.38 22.13 -13.63
C HIS A 83 7.66 22.89 -12.32
N ALA A 84 6.63 23.23 -11.56
CA ALA A 84 6.75 23.89 -10.27
C ALA A 84 5.73 23.28 -9.28
N PRO A 85 6.01 23.32 -7.97
CA PRO A 85 5.08 22.85 -6.95
C PRO A 85 3.70 23.51 -7.11
N ARG A 86 2.65 22.68 -7.25
CA ARG A 86 1.27 23.18 -7.28
C ARG A 86 0.85 23.63 -5.89
N LYS A 87 0.11 24.74 -5.78
CA LYS A 87 -0.43 25.16 -4.49
C LYS A 87 -1.47 24.16 -3.99
N HIS A 88 -1.40 23.80 -2.72
CA HIS A 88 -2.40 22.96 -2.06
C HIS A 88 -3.42 23.86 -1.32
N PRO A 89 -4.74 23.70 -1.55
CA PRO A 89 -5.75 24.62 -1.03
C PRO A 89 -5.84 24.66 0.50
N LEU A 90 -5.42 23.59 1.18
CA LEU A 90 -5.41 23.52 2.64
C LEU A 90 -4.11 24.01 3.28
N LEU A 91 -3.06 24.29 2.50
CA LEU A 91 -1.75 24.68 3.02
C LEU A 91 -1.50 26.17 2.82
N THR A 92 -0.88 26.79 3.81
CA THR A 92 -0.27 28.12 3.67
C THR A 92 1.05 28.03 2.91
N GLU A 93 1.52 29.15 2.36
CA GLU A 93 2.82 29.21 1.67
C GLU A 93 3.99 28.79 2.59
N LEU A 94 3.94 29.16 3.87
CA LEU A 94 4.97 28.77 4.85
C LEU A 94 4.97 27.25 5.09
N GLU A 95 3.79 26.64 5.19
CA GLU A 95 3.65 25.19 5.36
C GLU A 95 4.13 24.43 4.13
N MET A 96 3.74 24.88 2.93
CA MET A 96 4.20 24.32 1.67
C MET A 96 5.72 24.40 1.56
N HIS A 97 6.31 25.56 1.89
CA HIS A 97 7.76 25.73 1.89
C HIS A 97 8.45 24.78 2.87
N GLY A 98 7.91 24.63 4.09
CA GLY A 98 8.46 23.70 5.09
C GLY A 98 8.48 22.25 4.62
N LEU A 99 7.43 21.81 3.91
CA LEU A 99 7.39 20.47 3.29
C LEU A 99 8.38 20.34 2.13
N ILE A 100 8.43 21.32 1.23
CA ILE A 100 9.34 21.32 0.07
C ILE A 100 10.81 21.27 0.52
N GLN A 101 11.16 21.97 1.59
CA GLN A 101 12.52 21.99 2.15
C GLN A 101 12.84 20.77 3.03
N GLY A 102 11.89 19.85 3.22
CA GLY A 102 12.07 18.69 4.10
C GLY A 102 12.21 19.05 5.59
N GLN A 103 11.78 20.24 5.99
CA GLN A 103 11.78 20.66 7.41
C GLN A 103 10.68 19.95 8.21
N LYS A 104 9.64 19.51 7.51
CA LYS A 104 8.57 18.66 8.04
C LYS A 104 8.27 17.56 7.05
N ASP A 105 7.97 16.38 7.58
CA ASP A 105 7.54 15.23 6.80
C ASP A 105 6.11 15.38 6.28
N PHE A 106 5.24 15.97 7.09
CA PHE A 106 3.83 16.20 6.78
C PHE A 106 3.27 17.40 7.56
N ILE A 107 2.12 17.89 7.11
CA ILE A 107 1.28 18.85 7.83
C ILE A 107 -0.06 18.20 8.13
N ALA A 108 -0.46 18.16 9.40
CA ALA A 108 -1.77 17.71 9.82
C ALA A 108 -2.79 18.86 9.75
N LYS A 109 -3.96 18.59 9.19
CA LYS A 109 -5.13 19.48 9.16
C LYS A 109 -6.32 18.76 9.77
N SER A 110 -7.22 19.52 10.39
CA SER A 110 -8.54 19.02 10.75
C SER A 110 -9.49 19.38 9.62
N ILE A 111 -10.12 18.40 8.99
CA ILE A 111 -11.11 18.58 7.94
C ILE A 111 -12.48 18.18 8.45
N GLN A 112 -13.48 19.00 8.18
CA GLN A 112 -14.86 18.68 8.52
C GLN A 112 -15.38 17.66 7.51
N ILE A 113 -15.80 16.49 7.99
CA ILE A 113 -16.37 15.41 7.17
C ILE A 113 -17.89 15.43 7.21
N GLU A 114 -18.46 15.78 8.37
CA GLU A 114 -19.90 15.97 8.56
C GLU A 114 -20.14 17.14 9.52
N GLU A 115 -21.39 17.54 9.72
CA GLU A 115 -21.72 18.59 10.68
C GLU A 115 -21.26 18.21 12.10
N GLY A 116 -20.34 18.98 12.67
CA GLY A 116 -19.75 18.71 13.98
C GLY A 116 -18.73 17.57 14.03
N ILE A 117 -18.48 16.86 12.94
CA ILE A 117 -17.51 15.75 12.87
C ILE A 117 -16.31 16.18 12.02
N SER A 118 -15.12 16.11 12.63
CA SER A 118 -13.87 16.38 11.95
C SER A 118 -12.94 15.18 12.00
N ALA A 119 -12.18 15.00 10.92
CA ALA A 119 -11.15 13.97 10.78
C ALA A 119 -9.79 14.63 10.57
N MET A 120 -8.74 13.94 11.02
CA MET A 120 -7.37 14.35 10.76
C MET A 120 -6.97 13.97 9.33
N TYR A 121 -6.42 14.94 8.60
CA TYR A 121 -5.94 14.80 7.24
C TYR A 121 -4.49 15.26 7.17
N ASN A 122 -3.60 14.35 6.80
CA ASN A 122 -2.18 14.65 6.67
C ASN A 122 -1.84 14.96 5.22
N ILE A 123 -0.93 15.92 5.01
CA ILE A 123 -0.47 16.33 3.69
C ILE A 123 1.06 16.24 3.64
N GLU A 124 1.57 15.51 2.65
CA GLU A 124 2.99 15.29 2.34
C GLU A 124 3.36 16.00 1.02
N TYR A 125 4.66 16.27 0.82
CA TYR A 125 5.19 16.72 -0.47
C TYR A 125 5.81 15.55 -1.23
N ASP A 126 5.42 15.38 -2.48
CA ASP A 126 6.01 14.43 -3.43
C ASP A 126 7.06 15.15 -4.29
N PRO A 127 8.36 14.98 -4.00
CA PRO A 127 9.41 15.62 -4.78
C PRO A 127 9.56 15.06 -6.19
N VAL A 128 8.96 13.89 -6.50
CA VAL A 128 9.03 13.30 -7.84
C VAL A 128 8.04 14.00 -8.77
N THR A 129 6.82 14.27 -8.30
CA THR A 129 5.80 14.93 -9.12
C THR A 129 5.72 16.43 -8.92
N ASN A 130 6.45 16.99 -7.95
CA ASN A 130 6.29 18.37 -7.46
C ASN A 130 4.84 18.66 -7.08
N ASP A 131 4.24 17.77 -6.28
CA ASP A 131 2.84 17.86 -5.89
C ASP A 131 2.66 17.58 -4.41
N PHE A 132 1.54 18.03 -3.84
CA PHE A 132 1.18 17.75 -2.46
C PHE A 132 0.13 16.66 -2.41
N ILE A 133 0.37 15.62 -1.62
CA ILE A 133 -0.51 14.46 -1.50
C ILE A 133 -1.08 14.43 -0.09
N GLY A 134 -2.39 14.32 0.03
CA GLY A 134 -3.02 14.14 1.32
C GLY A 134 -3.64 12.75 1.51
N TYR A 135 -3.86 12.39 2.78
CA TYR A 135 -4.59 11.20 3.17
C TYR A 135 -5.33 11.40 4.49
N SER A 136 -6.46 10.72 4.62
CA SER A 136 -7.26 10.67 5.84
C SER A 136 -6.60 9.71 6.85
N VAL A 137 -6.18 10.20 8.01
CA VAL A 137 -5.52 9.38 9.05
C VAL A 137 -6.43 8.24 9.56
N PRO A 138 -7.75 8.43 9.76
CA PRO A 138 -8.65 7.34 10.13
C PRO A 138 -8.72 6.19 9.12
N GLU A 139 -8.47 6.45 7.83
CA GLU A 139 -8.52 5.44 6.76
C GLU A 139 -7.22 4.65 6.63
N VAL A 140 -6.15 5.05 7.31
CA VAL A 140 -4.89 4.30 7.30
C VAL A 140 -5.01 3.06 8.17
N HIS A 141 -4.74 1.90 7.57
CA HIS A 141 -4.64 0.64 8.29
C HIS A 141 -3.21 0.39 8.76
N SER A 142 -3.02 0.32 10.08
CA SER A 142 -1.74 -0.09 10.67
C SER A 142 -1.58 -1.61 10.62
N PRO A 143 -0.35 -2.14 10.41
CA PRO A 143 -0.07 -3.53 10.73
C PRO A 143 -0.24 -3.79 12.23
N ASP A 144 -0.46 -5.05 12.60
CA ASP A 144 -0.46 -5.50 13.99
C ASP A 144 0.95 -5.85 14.47
N LEU A 145 1.76 -6.44 13.58
CA LEU A 145 3.15 -6.76 13.86
C LEU A 145 4.08 -6.26 12.76
N VAL A 146 5.30 -5.89 13.17
CA VAL A 146 6.43 -5.62 12.28
C VAL A 146 7.60 -6.47 12.74
N ASN A 147 8.15 -7.30 11.85
CA ASN A 147 9.19 -8.29 12.17
C ASN A 147 8.78 -9.20 13.34
N GLY A 148 7.48 -9.55 13.43
CA GLY A 148 6.93 -10.37 14.51
C GLY A 148 6.83 -9.66 15.88
N ILE A 149 7.14 -8.37 15.94
CA ILE A 149 6.97 -7.54 17.14
C ILE A 149 5.60 -6.86 17.07
N MET A 150 4.77 -7.07 18.08
CA MET A 150 3.45 -6.46 18.18
C MET A 150 3.57 -4.95 18.38
N LEU A 151 2.85 -4.17 17.57
CA LEU A 151 2.71 -2.74 17.77
C LEU A 151 1.71 -2.46 18.89
N ASP A 152 2.08 -1.59 19.82
CA ASP A 152 1.16 -1.08 20.82
C ASP A 152 0.20 -0.03 20.22
N ALA A 153 -0.76 0.45 21.03
CA ALA A 153 -1.76 1.41 20.57
C ALA A 153 -1.15 2.75 20.13
N GLU A 154 -0.09 3.20 20.81
CA GLU A 154 0.59 4.46 20.48
C GLU A 154 1.35 4.31 19.16
N GLN A 155 2.06 3.20 18.96
CA GLN A 155 2.77 2.88 17.72
C GLN A 155 1.82 2.71 16.53
N LYS A 156 0.65 2.10 16.72
CA LYS A 156 -0.38 2.00 15.68
C LYS A 156 -0.91 3.38 15.28
N GLU A 157 -1.18 4.26 16.26
CA GLU A 157 -1.60 5.63 15.97
C GLU A 157 -0.48 6.47 15.36
N ALA A 158 0.77 6.29 15.79
CA ALA A 158 1.94 6.89 15.18
C ALA A 158 2.09 6.46 13.72
N PHE A 159 1.87 5.18 13.41
CA PHE A 159 1.91 4.67 12.04
C PHE A 159 0.87 5.36 11.17
N LYS A 160 -0.37 5.41 11.65
CA LYS A 160 -1.48 6.06 10.92
C LYS A 160 -1.21 7.55 10.67
N LYS A 161 -0.56 8.23 11.61
CA LYS A 161 -0.19 9.64 11.49
C LYS A 161 1.08 9.87 10.67
N GLY A 162 1.76 8.82 10.20
CA GLY A 162 3.03 8.97 9.50
C GLY A 162 4.16 9.46 10.40
N MET A 163 4.12 9.17 11.70
CA MET A 163 5.21 9.47 12.65
C MET A 163 6.25 8.35 12.67
N LEU A 164 7.49 8.69 13.00
CA LEU A 164 8.57 7.73 13.16
C LEU A 164 8.28 6.78 14.33
N ILE A 165 8.38 5.49 14.08
CA ILE A 165 8.24 4.44 15.10
C ILE A 165 9.60 3.77 15.27
N GLU A 166 9.95 3.45 16.51
CA GLU A 166 11.10 2.62 16.86
C GLU A 166 10.64 1.39 17.63
N LEU A 167 11.03 0.22 17.16
CA LEU A 167 10.78 -1.07 17.82
C LEU A 167 11.90 -1.40 18.80
N ARG A 168 11.60 -2.32 19.72
CA ARG A 168 12.56 -2.84 20.72
C ARG A 168 13.82 -3.48 20.14
N ASP A 169 13.82 -3.88 18.87
CA ASP A 169 15.01 -4.43 18.18
C ASP A 169 15.79 -3.35 17.39
N GLY A 170 15.46 -2.07 17.62
CA GLY A 170 16.01 -0.91 16.92
C GLY A 170 15.49 -0.73 15.50
N THR A 171 14.43 -1.43 15.10
CA THR A 171 13.75 -1.19 13.80
C THR A 171 13.05 0.13 13.81
N ARG A 172 13.42 1.02 12.88
CA ARG A 172 12.75 2.30 12.69
C ARG A 172 12.07 2.39 11.35
N PHE A 173 10.81 2.81 11.36
CA PHE A 173 9.98 2.89 10.16
C PHE A 173 8.88 3.94 10.30
N GLN A 174 8.31 4.34 9.18
CA GLN A 174 7.36 5.43 9.13
C GLN A 174 6.45 5.29 7.90
N HIS A 175 5.14 5.47 8.09
CA HIS A 175 4.19 5.50 6.97
C HIS A 175 4.41 6.72 6.07
N ARG A 176 4.29 6.52 4.76
CA ARG A 176 4.37 7.58 3.74
C ARG A 176 3.46 7.27 2.57
N VAL A 177 2.54 8.18 2.25
CA VAL A 177 1.65 8.04 1.07
C VAL A 177 2.41 8.31 -0.24
N THR A 178 3.50 9.07 -0.17
CA THR A 178 4.41 9.36 -1.29
C THR A 178 5.24 8.14 -1.74
N GLN A 179 5.25 7.06 -0.95
CA GLN A 179 6.04 5.86 -1.23
C GLN A 179 5.15 4.73 -1.78
N PRO A 180 5.52 4.06 -2.88
CA PRO A 180 4.72 2.95 -3.45
C PRO A 180 4.49 1.80 -2.46
N LYS A 181 5.50 1.53 -1.62
CA LYS A 181 5.43 0.50 -0.56
C LYS A 181 4.72 0.99 0.72
N GLY A 182 4.28 2.25 0.74
CA GLY A 182 3.51 2.88 1.81
C GLY A 182 4.33 3.25 3.04
N LEU A 183 5.65 3.06 3.02
CA LEU A 183 6.50 3.32 4.18
C LEU A 183 7.96 3.57 3.77
N LEU A 184 8.68 4.18 4.71
CA LEU A 184 10.13 4.26 4.78
C LEU A 184 10.63 3.44 5.97
N ALA A 185 11.87 2.95 5.90
CA ALA A 185 12.51 2.27 7.02
C ALA A 185 14.03 2.41 6.99
N ASP A 186 14.66 2.26 8.15
CA ASP A 186 16.12 2.19 8.25
C ASP A 186 16.70 0.85 7.79
N ARG A 187 15.84 -0.14 7.49
CA ARG A 187 16.19 -1.45 6.94
C ARG A 187 15.54 -1.64 5.58
N LYS A 188 16.16 -2.45 4.72
CA LYS A 188 15.69 -2.73 3.35
C LYS A 188 14.49 -3.65 3.28
N GLU A 189 14.32 -4.52 4.26
CA GLU A 189 13.23 -5.47 4.32
C GLU A 189 12.53 -5.43 5.67
N LEU A 190 11.20 -5.54 5.64
CA LEU A 190 10.35 -5.68 6.83
C LEU A 190 9.26 -6.71 6.56
N ILE A 191 8.85 -7.43 7.60
CA ILE A 191 7.69 -8.32 7.56
C ILE A 191 6.55 -7.65 8.30
N LEU A 192 5.54 -7.20 7.57
CA LEU A 192 4.31 -6.68 8.15
C LEU A 192 3.32 -7.83 8.34
N SER A 193 2.61 -7.85 9.45
CA SER A 193 1.58 -8.86 9.72
C SER A 193 0.31 -8.24 10.26
N VAL A 194 -0.83 -8.83 9.91
CA VAL A 194 -2.14 -8.52 10.51
C VAL A 194 -2.73 -9.78 11.10
N LEU A 195 -3.35 -9.63 12.28
CA LEU A 195 -4.13 -10.67 12.93
C LEU A 195 -5.50 -10.70 12.28
N VAL A 196 -5.93 -11.88 11.84
CA VAL A 196 -7.25 -12.11 11.24
C VAL A 196 -7.91 -13.30 11.92
N ASP A 197 -9.24 -13.42 11.78
CA ASP A 197 -9.97 -14.56 12.31
C ASP A 197 -9.43 -15.86 11.71
N GLY A 198 -8.73 -16.66 12.52
CA GLY A 198 -8.11 -17.92 12.11
C GLY A 198 -6.60 -17.89 11.85
N GLY A 199 -5.89 -16.77 12.06
CA GLY A 199 -4.42 -16.78 12.03
C GLY A 199 -3.74 -15.43 11.77
N ILE A 200 -2.51 -15.50 11.27
CA ILE A 200 -1.67 -14.34 10.95
C ILE A 200 -1.46 -14.26 9.44
N SER A 201 -1.76 -13.11 8.84
CA SER A 201 -1.44 -12.83 7.44
C SER A 201 -0.17 -12.01 7.34
N TYR A 202 0.86 -12.56 6.70
CA TYR A 202 2.17 -11.95 6.54
C TYR A 202 2.32 -11.24 5.18
N LEU A 203 3.15 -10.20 5.15
CA LEU A 203 3.61 -9.53 3.94
C LEU A 203 5.09 -9.18 4.11
N LEU A 204 5.95 -9.80 3.31
CA LEU A 204 7.34 -9.40 3.17
C LEU A 204 7.43 -8.21 2.21
N ILE A 205 7.92 -7.08 2.71
CA ILE A 205 8.22 -5.89 1.92
C ILE A 205 9.73 -5.81 1.76
N LYS A 206 10.18 -5.79 0.51
CA LYS A 206 11.60 -5.67 0.13
C LYS A 206 11.89 -4.30 -0.45
N ASP A 207 13.17 -3.96 -0.61
CA ASP A 207 13.67 -2.73 -1.23
C ASP A 207 12.92 -1.48 -0.73
N ILE A 208 12.73 -1.41 0.59
CA ILE A 208 12.14 -0.27 1.26
C ILE A 208 13.10 0.92 1.15
N GLN A 209 12.56 2.11 0.88
CA GLN A 209 13.36 3.34 0.81
C GLN A 209 13.80 3.80 2.21
N PRO A 210 14.99 4.42 2.34
CA PRO A 210 15.52 4.85 3.63
C PRO A 210 14.70 6.00 4.24
N LEU A 211 14.71 6.12 5.58
CA LEU A 211 14.05 7.21 6.32
C LEU A 211 14.53 8.61 5.89
N ASN A 212 15.77 8.73 5.44
CA ASN A 212 16.30 9.93 4.80
C ASN A 212 17.29 9.52 3.71
N SER A 213 17.50 10.40 2.72
CA SER A 213 18.29 10.11 1.52
C SER A 213 19.80 9.92 1.79
N THR A 214 20.30 10.28 2.97
CA THR A 214 21.72 10.24 3.32
C THR A 214 22.11 9.10 4.26
N SER A 215 21.13 8.40 4.86
CA SER A 215 21.40 7.33 5.81
C SER A 215 21.67 6.02 5.10
N GLN A 216 22.75 5.35 5.52
CA GLN A 216 22.96 3.97 5.17
C GLN A 216 21.89 3.10 5.83
N GLN A 217 21.23 2.26 5.04
CA GLN A 217 20.29 1.28 5.57
C GLN A 217 21.04 0.18 6.33
N LEU A 218 20.50 -0.18 7.48
CA LEU A 218 20.97 -1.24 8.36
C LEU A 218 20.62 -2.62 7.78
N ASP A 219 21.33 -3.63 8.25
CA ASP A 219 20.99 -5.01 7.98
C ASP A 219 19.60 -5.35 8.57
N HIS A 220 18.79 -6.03 7.76
CA HIS A 220 17.43 -6.41 8.12
C HIS A 220 17.39 -7.71 8.93
N HIS A 221 18.47 -8.50 8.98
CA HIS A 221 18.56 -9.78 9.70
C HIS A 221 18.64 -9.64 11.23
N THR A 222 17.66 -9.00 11.85
CA THR A 222 17.50 -9.04 13.31
C THR A 222 17.03 -10.44 13.75
N PRO A 223 17.23 -10.83 15.03
CA PRO A 223 16.62 -12.05 15.55
C PRO A 223 15.10 -12.07 15.40
N ALA A 224 14.45 -10.90 15.54
CA ALA A 224 13.01 -10.76 15.37
C ALA A 224 12.59 -10.97 13.91
N PHE A 225 13.28 -10.32 12.96
CA PHE A 225 13.04 -10.51 11.53
C PHE A 225 13.24 -11.97 11.12
N THR A 226 14.35 -12.58 11.52
CA THR A 226 14.69 -13.97 11.17
C THR A 226 13.62 -14.94 11.66
N LYS A 227 13.13 -14.75 12.90
CA LYS A 227 12.03 -15.54 13.44
C LYS A 227 10.73 -15.33 12.65
N ALA A 228 10.34 -14.06 12.43
CA ALA A 228 9.12 -13.75 11.68
C ALA A 228 9.15 -14.27 10.24
N PHE A 229 10.32 -14.29 9.61
CA PHE A 229 10.53 -14.87 8.29
C PHE A 229 10.35 -16.39 8.29
N ALA A 230 10.87 -17.08 9.31
CA ALA A 230 10.65 -18.52 9.47
C ALA A 230 9.17 -18.84 9.72
N ASP A 231 8.49 -18.07 10.58
CA ASP A 231 7.06 -18.23 10.86
C ASP A 231 6.21 -18.03 9.59
N MET A 232 6.55 -17.01 8.78
CA MET A 232 5.92 -16.75 7.48
C MET A 232 6.10 -17.92 6.51
N GLN A 233 7.31 -18.49 6.43
CA GLN A 233 7.57 -19.65 5.56
C GLN A 233 6.83 -20.91 6.03
N GLY A 234 6.80 -21.17 7.33
CA GLY A 234 6.04 -22.28 7.91
C GLY A 234 4.54 -22.18 7.64
N THR A 235 3.98 -20.97 7.75
CA THR A 235 2.57 -20.67 7.43
C THR A 235 2.29 -20.85 5.92
N SER A 236 3.23 -20.44 5.07
CA SER A 236 3.09 -20.64 3.62
C SER A 236 3.05 -22.13 3.23
N LEU A 237 3.74 -23.00 3.98
CA LEU A 237 3.75 -24.44 3.72
C LEU A 237 2.47 -25.13 4.21
N SER A 238 1.97 -24.78 5.40
CA SER A 238 0.70 -25.34 5.91
C SER A 238 -0.51 -24.93 5.06
N ALA A 239 -0.56 -23.68 4.57
CA ALA A 239 -1.61 -23.22 3.66
C ALA A 239 -1.62 -23.95 2.30
N ILE A 240 -0.47 -24.49 1.87
CA ILE A 240 -0.36 -25.32 0.65
C ILE A 240 -0.82 -26.76 0.94
N GLU A 241 -0.53 -27.30 2.13
CA GLU A 241 -0.95 -28.66 2.51
C GLU A 241 -2.46 -28.77 2.73
N GLU A 242 -3.10 -27.78 3.36
CA GLU A 242 -4.57 -27.74 3.51
C GLU A 242 -5.31 -27.69 2.16
N ARG A 243 -4.73 -27.05 1.15
CA ARG A 243 -5.29 -27.00 -0.22
C ARG A 243 -5.09 -28.30 -1.01
N LYS A 244 -4.21 -29.20 -0.56
CA LYS A 244 -3.90 -30.48 -1.24
C LYS A 244 -4.73 -31.67 -0.74
N LEU A 245 -5.59 -31.50 0.26
CA LEU A 245 -6.51 -32.55 0.71
C LEU A 245 -7.83 -32.47 -0.08
N PRO A 246 -8.09 -33.33 -1.07
CA PRO A 246 -9.44 -33.50 -1.57
C PRO A 246 -10.28 -34.13 -0.44
N GLN A 247 -11.43 -33.52 -0.13
CA GLN A 247 -12.48 -34.16 0.65
C GLN A 247 -12.94 -35.43 -0.09
N ARG A 248 -12.30 -36.57 0.19
CA ARG A 248 -12.90 -37.87 -0.10
C ARG A 248 -13.98 -38.07 0.94
N ALA A 249 -15.22 -37.73 0.57
CA ALA A 249 -16.40 -38.15 1.28
C ALA A 249 -16.38 -39.68 1.43
N PHE A 250 -16.23 -40.16 2.66
CA PHE A 250 -16.59 -41.52 3.03
C PHE A 250 -18.11 -41.61 2.93
N ILE A 251 -18.61 -42.16 1.82
CA ILE A 251 -19.98 -42.65 1.73
C ILE A 251 -19.92 -44.09 2.21
N GLU A 252 -20.31 -44.32 3.46
CA GLU A 252 -20.62 -45.67 3.93
C GLU A 252 -21.83 -46.21 3.16
N PRO A 253 -21.81 -47.46 2.68
CA PRO A 253 -22.98 -48.06 2.05
C PRO A 253 -24.06 -48.37 3.12
N PRO A 254 -25.35 -48.23 2.79
CA PRO A 254 -26.42 -48.48 3.76
C PRO A 254 -26.50 -49.97 4.10
N ALA A 255 -26.59 -50.25 5.41
CA ALA A 255 -26.83 -51.58 5.95
C ALA A 255 -28.22 -52.09 5.53
N TYR A 256 -28.26 -53.28 4.91
CA TYR A 256 -29.48 -54.01 4.60
C TYR A 256 -30.19 -54.44 5.89
N SER A 257 -31.40 -53.91 6.14
CA SER A 257 -32.32 -54.47 7.12
C SER A 257 -33.12 -55.61 6.49
N GLY A 258 -32.76 -56.84 6.85
CA GLY A 258 -33.64 -58.00 6.64
C GLY A 258 -34.71 -58.04 7.73
N ILE A 259 -35.98 -58.01 7.34
CA ILE A 259 -37.09 -58.45 8.21
C ILE A 259 -37.77 -59.60 7.49
N ALA A 260 -37.70 -60.79 8.11
CA ALA A 260 -38.49 -61.95 7.76
C ALA A 260 -39.60 -62.12 8.80
N ARG A 261 -40.80 -62.39 8.26
CA ARG A 261 -42.07 -62.81 8.88
C ARG A 261 -42.96 -61.72 9.47
#